data_AF-A0A1S2GV94-F1
#
_entry.id   AF-A0A1S2GV94-F1
#
_cell.length_a   1.000
_cell.length_b   1.000
_cell.length_c   1.000
_cell.angle_alpha   90.00
_cell.angle_beta   90.00
_cell.angle_gamma   90.00
#
_symmetry.space_group_name_H-M   'P 1'
#
loop_
_entity.id
_entity.type
_entity.pdbx_description
1 polymer ?
#
loop_
_entity_poly.entity_id
_entity_poly.type
_entity_poly.pdbx_seq_one_letter_code
_entity_poly.pdbx_strand_id
1 'polypeptide(L)'
;MVDSCCVPGCVDPLASGAPVPLCEGHVVLVHDFAEDRRGVEDTLPGPCLVCGCRIGVRFASGTVCAVCEWPWGDVPDSDLAPPRLDVVYYLRQRDDLGDRVKIGTTTNPRQRLARIPHQDLLAFERGDRVLERRRHAQFAASRYPGTEWFRATPELLGHVRIVAAGVSDPWSLHARWLSEALALRG
;
A
#
# COMPACT_ATOMS: atom_id res chain seq x y z
N MET A 1 33.56 23.53 22.87
CA MET A 1 33.34 22.49 21.85
C MET A 1 33.20 21.19 22.61
N VAL A 2 32.30 20.32 22.17
CA VAL A 2 32.15 19.00 22.81
C VAL A 2 33.27 18.16 22.21
N ASP A 3 34.27 17.81 23.01
CA ASP A 3 35.49 17.14 22.52
C ASP A 3 35.52 15.64 22.89
N SER A 4 34.47 15.17 23.55
CA SER A 4 34.31 13.79 24.03
C SER A 4 32.91 13.27 23.75
N CYS A 5 32.76 11.95 23.75
CA CYS A 5 31.45 11.32 23.61
C CYS A 5 30.44 11.84 24.66
N CYS A 6 29.20 12.08 24.24
CA CYS A 6 28.12 12.56 25.12
C CYS A 6 27.46 11.45 25.97
N VAL A 7 27.86 10.18 25.79
CA VAL A 7 27.36 9.06 26.60
C VAL A 7 27.94 9.17 28.02
N PRO A 8 27.09 9.17 29.08
CA PRO A 8 27.57 9.30 30.45
C PRO A 8 28.63 8.27 30.80
N GLY A 9 29.79 8.73 31.26
CA GLY A 9 30.91 7.87 31.67
C GLY A 9 31.84 7.42 30.53
N CYS A 10 31.56 7.79 29.28
CA CYS A 10 32.47 7.56 28.16
C CYS A 10 33.50 8.69 28.06
N VAL A 11 34.77 8.33 27.92
CA VAL A 11 35.90 9.29 27.78
C VAL A 11 36.57 9.20 26.41
N ASP A 12 36.01 8.39 25.50
CA ASP A 12 36.57 8.17 24.18
C ASP A 12 36.42 9.40 23.27
N PRO A 13 37.36 9.60 22.34
CA PRO A 13 37.33 10.71 21.40
C PRO A 13 36.14 10.58 20.44
N LEU A 14 35.71 11.72 19.90
CA LEU A 14 34.64 11.77 18.90
C LEU A 14 35.00 11.03 17.62
N ALA A 15 34.01 10.31 17.06
CA ALA A 15 34.08 9.74 15.73
C ALA A 15 34.15 10.86 14.69
N SER A 16 34.99 10.66 13.66
CA SER A 16 35.17 11.66 12.62
C SER A 16 33.91 11.82 11.78
N GLY A 17 33.40 13.05 11.65
CA GLY A 17 32.23 13.33 10.82
C GLY A 17 30.88 12.87 11.41
N ALA A 18 30.84 12.41 12.66
CA ALA A 18 29.58 12.05 13.31
C ALA A 18 28.68 13.29 13.48
N PRO A 19 27.40 13.24 13.08
CA PRO A 19 26.48 14.39 13.18
C PRO A 19 26.06 14.69 14.63
N VAL A 20 26.33 13.75 15.53
CA VAL A 20 26.14 13.85 16.98
C VAL A 20 27.45 13.50 17.67
N PRO A 21 27.75 14.10 18.85
CA PRO A 21 29.01 13.89 19.54
C PRO A 21 29.11 12.50 20.21
N LEU A 22 29.33 11.46 19.39
CA LEU A 22 29.55 10.08 19.80
C LEU A 22 30.98 9.64 19.44
N CYS A 23 31.56 8.75 20.24
CA CYS A 23 32.78 8.03 19.84
C CYS A 23 32.45 6.91 18.84
N GLU A 24 33.48 6.36 18.16
CA GLU A 24 33.30 5.29 17.17
C GLU A 24 32.49 4.10 17.73
N GLY A 25 32.82 3.64 18.94
CA GLY A 25 32.11 2.52 19.58
C GLY A 25 30.63 2.80 19.81
N HIS A 26 30.27 4.02 20.22
CA HIS A 26 28.87 4.39 20.42
C HIS A 26 28.13 4.70 19.11
N VAL A 27 28.83 5.13 18.05
CA VAL A 27 28.24 5.22 16.70
C VAL A 27 27.85 3.83 16.22
N VAL A 28 28.74 2.83 16.33
CA VAL A 28 28.44 1.44 15.98
C VAL A 28 27.29 0.89 16.82
N LEU A 29 27.30 1.09 18.14
CA LEU A 29 26.25 0.59 19.01
C LEU A 29 24.87 1.20 18.70
N VAL A 30 24.82 2.51 18.40
CA VAL A 30 23.57 3.18 17.99
C VAL A 30 23.13 2.71 16.61
N HIS A 31 24.06 2.51 15.67
CA HIS A 31 23.78 1.98 14.35
C HIS A 31 23.18 0.57 14.44
N ASP A 32 23.81 -0.35 15.16
CA ASP A 32 23.35 -1.73 15.32
C ASP A 32 21.97 -1.77 16.01
N PHE A 33 21.78 -0.95 17.05
CA PHE A 33 20.47 -0.79 17.69
C PHE A 33 19.39 -0.26 16.72
N ALA A 34 19.77 0.62 15.79
CA ALA A 34 18.84 1.18 14.81
C ALA A 34 18.52 0.19 13.68
N GLU A 35 19.51 -0.54 13.16
CA GLU A 35 19.38 -1.60 12.15
C GLU A 35 18.47 -2.72 12.65
N ASP A 36 18.61 -3.14 13.92
CA ASP A 36 17.75 -4.17 14.53
C ASP A 36 16.27 -3.76 14.60
N ARG A 37 15.99 -2.45 14.56
CA ARG A 37 14.64 -1.90 14.84
C ARG A 37 14.02 -1.18 13.66
N ARG A 38 14.77 -0.89 12.61
CA ARG A 38 14.29 -0.20 11.41
C ARG A 38 14.58 -1.06 10.19
N GLY A 39 13.52 -1.41 9.49
CA GLY A 39 13.67 -2.01 8.18
C GLY A 39 14.30 -1.00 7.21
N VAL A 40 15.30 -1.45 6.45
CA VAL A 40 15.93 -0.64 5.40
C VAL A 40 15.29 -0.99 4.07
N GLU A 41 14.76 0.01 3.36
CA GLU A 41 14.27 -0.18 1.99
C GLU A 41 15.44 -0.37 1.04
N ASP A 42 15.42 -1.44 0.24
CA ASP A 42 16.42 -1.73 -0.78
C ASP A 42 15.80 -2.57 -1.92
N THR A 43 16.55 -2.75 -3.00
CA THR A 43 16.20 -3.63 -4.11
C THR A 43 16.17 -5.09 -3.69
N LEU A 44 15.15 -5.81 -4.13
CA LEU A 44 15.06 -7.26 -4.00
C LEU A 44 15.94 -7.93 -5.08
N PRO A 45 16.57 -9.10 -4.79
CA PRO A 45 17.33 -9.85 -5.79
C PRO A 45 16.49 -10.31 -7.01
N GLY A 46 15.17 -10.37 -6.86
CA GLY A 46 14.22 -10.65 -7.93
C GLY A 46 12.84 -10.06 -7.62
N PRO A 47 11.91 -10.02 -8.60
CA PRO A 47 10.56 -9.53 -8.34
C PRO A 47 9.84 -10.39 -7.31
N CYS A 48 9.06 -9.75 -6.44
CA CYS A 48 8.18 -10.43 -5.48
C CYS A 48 7.23 -11.39 -6.21
N LEU A 49 7.11 -12.64 -5.74
CA LEU A 49 6.28 -13.68 -6.37
C LEU A 49 4.77 -13.38 -6.31
N VAL A 50 4.32 -12.54 -5.36
CA VAL A 50 2.90 -12.19 -5.20
C VAL A 50 2.49 -10.98 -6.03
N CYS A 51 3.27 -9.90 -5.99
CA CYS A 51 2.88 -8.63 -6.62
C CYS A 51 3.83 -8.10 -7.70
N GLY A 52 5.00 -8.73 -7.88
CA GLY A 52 6.02 -8.33 -8.85
C GLY A 52 6.87 -7.12 -8.46
N CYS A 53 6.66 -6.52 -7.28
CA CYS A 53 7.48 -5.39 -6.81
C CYS A 53 8.96 -5.79 -6.69
N ARG A 54 9.86 -4.84 -6.97
CA ARG A 54 11.32 -5.03 -6.92
C ARG A 54 11.98 -4.36 -5.72
N ILE A 55 11.20 -3.74 -4.85
CA ILE A 55 11.67 -3.09 -3.63
C ILE A 55 11.19 -3.90 -2.43
N GLY A 56 12.08 -4.10 -1.48
CA GLY A 56 11.85 -4.82 -0.24
C GLY A 56 12.25 -3.98 0.96
N VAL A 57 11.74 -4.36 2.12
CA VAL A 57 12.18 -3.84 3.41
C VAL A 57 12.97 -4.96 4.09
N ARG A 58 14.26 -4.72 4.31
CA ARG A 58 15.17 -5.67 4.94
C ARG A 58 15.24 -5.41 6.44
N PHE A 59 14.92 -6.43 7.23
CA PHE A 59 15.09 -6.48 8.67
C PHE A 59 16.21 -7.49 9.02
N ALA A 60 16.70 -7.44 10.25
CA ALA A 60 17.65 -8.45 10.76
C ALA A 60 17.08 -9.89 10.66
N SER A 61 15.77 -10.07 10.82
CA SER A 61 15.11 -11.36 10.77
C SER A 61 14.77 -11.85 9.35
N GLY A 62 14.89 -10.99 8.33
CA GLY A 62 14.51 -11.32 6.97
C GLY A 62 14.00 -10.13 6.17
N THR A 63 13.66 -10.38 4.91
CA THR A 63 13.21 -9.34 3.98
C THR A 63 11.76 -9.57 3.59
N VAL A 64 10.96 -8.52 3.55
CA VAL A 64 9.58 -8.56 3.03
C VAL A 64 9.44 -7.62 1.84
N CYS A 65 8.47 -7.88 0.97
CA CYS A 65 8.11 -6.96 -0.11
C CYS A 65 7.61 -5.61 0.44
N ALA A 66 8.14 -4.49 -0.06
CA ALA A 66 7.73 -3.16 0.42
C ALA A 66 6.27 -2.79 0.07
N VAL A 67 5.67 -3.51 -0.89
CA VAL A 67 4.29 -3.28 -1.34
C VAL A 67 3.32 -4.21 -0.65
N CYS A 68 3.45 -5.53 -0.86
CA CYS A 68 2.49 -6.52 -0.40
C CYS A 68 2.89 -7.21 0.90
N GLU A 69 4.07 -6.90 1.45
CA GLU A 69 4.58 -7.41 2.73
C GLU A 69 4.78 -8.94 2.77
N TRP A 70 4.73 -9.62 1.61
CA TRP A 70 5.04 -11.04 1.50
C TRP A 70 6.53 -11.28 1.81
N PRO A 71 6.89 -12.29 2.63
CA PRO A 71 8.27 -12.65 2.88
C PRO A 71 9.00 -12.99 1.58
N TRP A 72 10.15 -12.37 1.35
CA TRP A 72 10.92 -12.61 0.14
C TRP A 72 11.56 -14.00 0.18
N GLY A 73 11.35 -14.79 -0.87
CA GLY A 73 11.82 -16.18 -0.97
C GLY A 73 10.72 -17.21 -0.70
N ASP A 74 9.68 -16.83 0.03
CA ASP A 74 8.54 -17.72 0.28
C ASP A 74 7.69 -17.87 -0.98
N VAL A 75 7.35 -19.11 -1.31
CA VAL A 75 6.55 -19.46 -2.49
C VAL A 75 5.10 -19.62 -2.04
N PRO A 76 4.15 -18.81 -2.57
CA PRO A 76 2.73 -19.04 -2.31
C PRO A 76 2.33 -20.44 -2.78
N ASP A 77 1.46 -21.12 -2.02
CA ASP A 77 0.95 -22.43 -2.41
C ASP A 77 0.19 -22.33 -3.76
N SER A 78 0.82 -22.85 -4.81
CA SER A 78 0.30 -22.80 -6.18
C SER A 78 -0.70 -23.90 -6.49
N ASP A 79 -0.85 -24.89 -5.61
CA ASP A 79 -1.80 -26.00 -5.79
C ASP A 79 -3.22 -25.58 -5.39
N LEU A 80 -3.36 -24.48 -4.64
CA LEU A 80 -4.63 -23.87 -4.29
C LEU A 80 -5.11 -22.89 -5.37
N ALA A 81 -6.42 -22.89 -5.63
CA ALA A 81 -7.02 -21.89 -6.49
C ALA A 81 -6.74 -20.47 -5.95
N PRO A 82 -6.57 -19.45 -6.81
CA PRO A 82 -6.31 -18.08 -6.36
C PRO A 82 -7.36 -17.58 -5.37
N PRO A 83 -6.98 -16.74 -4.38
CA PRO A 83 -7.93 -16.21 -3.43
C PRO A 83 -8.96 -15.31 -4.07
N ARG A 84 -10.21 -15.49 -3.63
CA ARG A 84 -11.30 -14.60 -4.00
C ARG A 84 -11.21 -13.34 -3.15
N LEU A 85 -10.93 -12.22 -3.80
CA LEU A 85 -10.91 -10.89 -3.18
C LEU A 85 -11.86 -9.96 -3.94
N ASP A 86 -13.06 -9.76 -3.40
CA ASP A 86 -14.03 -8.83 -3.95
C ASP A 86 -13.69 -7.39 -3.52
N VAL A 87 -13.67 -6.47 -4.49
CA VAL A 87 -13.49 -5.04 -4.26
C VAL A 87 -14.58 -4.23 -4.95
N VAL A 88 -15.01 -3.15 -4.30
CA VAL A 88 -15.70 -2.03 -4.91
C VAL A 88 -14.66 -1.00 -5.34
N TYR A 89 -14.74 -0.54 -6.58
CA TYR A 89 -13.83 0.44 -7.16
C TYR A 89 -14.53 1.76 -7.46
N TYR A 90 -13.76 2.85 -7.36
CA TYR A 90 -14.18 4.20 -7.70
C TYR A 90 -13.29 4.73 -8.83
N LEU A 91 -13.82 4.84 -10.05
CA LEU A 91 -13.07 5.37 -11.20
C LEU A 91 -13.57 6.76 -11.56
N ARG A 92 -12.67 7.71 -11.79
CA ARG A 92 -13.03 9.06 -12.24
C ARG A 92 -12.79 9.22 -13.73
N GLN A 93 -13.70 9.92 -14.36
CA GLN A 93 -13.62 10.33 -15.75
C GLN A 93 -14.02 11.81 -15.84
N ARG A 94 -13.16 12.62 -16.46
CA ARG A 94 -13.41 14.02 -16.81
C ARG A 94 -13.32 14.16 -18.32
N ASP A 95 -14.47 14.33 -18.96
CA ASP A 95 -14.62 14.45 -20.41
C ASP A 95 -15.68 15.51 -20.74
N ASP A 96 -16.04 15.66 -22.02
CA ASP A 96 -17.06 16.60 -22.49
C ASP A 96 -18.46 16.33 -21.88
N LEU A 97 -18.67 15.15 -21.30
CA LEU A 97 -19.91 14.78 -20.60
C LEU A 97 -19.86 15.14 -19.10
N GLY A 98 -18.76 15.74 -18.63
CA GLY A 98 -18.56 16.29 -17.30
C GLY A 98 -17.62 15.47 -16.41
N ASP A 99 -17.63 15.79 -15.12
CA ASP A 99 -16.85 15.09 -14.09
C ASP A 99 -17.69 14.02 -13.40
N ARG A 100 -17.32 12.76 -13.61
CA ARG A 100 -18.13 11.60 -13.24
C ARG A 100 -17.29 10.55 -12.53
N VAL A 101 -17.90 9.89 -11.56
CA VAL A 101 -17.30 8.74 -10.86
C VAL A 101 -18.13 7.49 -11.15
N LYS A 102 -17.48 6.42 -11.58
CA LYS A 102 -18.06 5.09 -11.70
C LYS A 102 -17.85 4.33 -10.39
N ILE A 103 -18.92 3.72 -9.89
CA ILE A 103 -18.86 2.80 -8.75
C ILE A 103 -19.24 1.42 -9.27
N GLY A 104 -18.35 0.44 -9.14
CA GLY A 104 -18.64 -0.95 -9.53
C GLY A 104 -17.88 -1.93 -8.65
N THR A 105 -18.17 -3.23 -8.80
CA THR A 105 -17.47 -4.31 -8.07
C THR A 105 -16.81 -5.31 -9.01
N THR A 106 -15.77 -5.99 -8.53
CA THR A 106 -15.09 -7.07 -9.26
C THR A 106 -14.22 -7.91 -8.32
N THR A 107 -13.98 -9.16 -8.70
CA THR A 107 -12.93 -10.02 -8.13
C THR A 107 -11.62 -9.97 -8.93
N ASN A 108 -11.63 -9.36 -10.11
CA ASN A 108 -10.50 -9.33 -11.04
C ASN A 108 -10.23 -7.90 -11.53
N PRO A 109 -9.75 -7.00 -10.65
CA PRO A 109 -9.68 -5.57 -10.94
C PRO A 109 -8.78 -5.23 -12.12
N ARG A 110 -7.61 -5.86 -12.28
CA ARG A 110 -6.73 -5.59 -13.44
C ARG A 110 -7.43 -5.86 -14.77
N GLN A 111 -8.11 -7.00 -14.89
CA GLN A 111 -8.83 -7.36 -16.11
C GLN A 111 -10.05 -6.46 -16.34
N ARG A 112 -10.80 -6.14 -15.28
CA ARG A 112 -12.02 -5.32 -15.38
C ARG A 112 -11.71 -3.87 -15.74
N LEU A 113 -10.75 -3.25 -15.05
CA LEU A 113 -10.42 -1.83 -15.20
C LEU A 113 -9.75 -1.55 -16.55
N ALA A 114 -8.97 -2.49 -17.10
CA ALA A 114 -8.40 -2.37 -18.44
C ALA A 114 -9.45 -2.24 -19.56
N ARG A 115 -10.70 -2.66 -19.31
CA ARG A 115 -11.82 -2.59 -20.28
C ARG A 115 -12.74 -1.40 -20.07
N ILE A 116 -12.51 -0.60 -19.03
CA ILE A 116 -13.34 0.56 -18.71
C ILE A 116 -12.51 1.81 -18.99
N PRO A 117 -12.90 2.69 -19.92
CA PRO A 117 -12.25 3.97 -20.08
C PRO A 117 -12.38 4.80 -18.79
N HIS A 118 -11.25 5.19 -18.22
CA HIS A 118 -11.15 6.04 -17.04
C HIS A 118 -9.80 6.77 -17.04
N GLN A 119 -9.73 7.88 -16.30
CA GLN A 119 -8.49 8.64 -16.09
C GLN A 119 -7.84 8.27 -14.77
N ASP A 120 -8.64 8.24 -13.70
CA ASP A 120 -8.14 8.01 -12.35
C ASP A 120 -8.83 6.81 -11.71
N LEU A 121 -8.05 5.93 -11.07
CA LEU A 121 -8.55 5.02 -10.04
C LEU A 121 -8.45 5.74 -8.71
N LEU A 122 -9.58 6.13 -8.13
CA LEU A 122 -9.59 6.92 -6.89
C LEU A 122 -9.40 6.06 -5.65
N ALA A 123 -10.03 4.88 -5.60
CA ALA A 123 -9.98 4.01 -4.43
C ALA A 123 -10.45 2.58 -4.74
N PHE A 124 -10.00 1.64 -3.92
CA PHE A 124 -10.67 0.35 -3.69
C PHE A 124 -11.26 0.31 -2.28
N GLU A 125 -12.42 -0.32 -2.14
CA GLU A 125 -13.06 -0.64 -0.88
C GLU A 125 -13.31 -2.14 -0.84
N ARG A 126 -12.82 -2.84 0.20
CA ARG A 126 -13.08 -4.29 0.37
C ARG A 126 -14.58 -4.53 0.44
N GLY A 127 -15.10 -5.38 -0.45
CA GLY A 127 -16.51 -5.75 -0.45
C GLY A 127 -17.05 -6.15 -1.82
N ASP A 128 -18.21 -6.80 -1.77
CA ASP A 128 -18.84 -7.44 -2.92
C ASP A 128 -20.01 -6.61 -3.48
N ARG A 129 -20.87 -7.32 -4.23
CA ARG A 129 -22.10 -6.79 -4.81
C ARG A 129 -23.07 -6.18 -3.78
N VAL A 130 -23.06 -6.63 -2.53
CA VAL A 130 -23.89 -6.03 -1.47
C VAL A 130 -23.41 -4.62 -1.16
N LEU A 131 -22.11 -4.45 -0.99
CA LEU A 131 -21.50 -3.15 -0.74
C LEU A 131 -21.68 -2.20 -1.92
N GLU A 132 -21.48 -2.69 -3.15
CA GLU A 132 -21.73 -1.90 -4.36
C GLU A 132 -23.16 -1.36 -4.40
N ARG A 133 -24.17 -2.21 -4.18
CA ARG A 133 -25.58 -1.79 -4.15
C ARG A 133 -25.84 -0.75 -3.06
N ARG A 134 -25.22 -0.91 -1.88
CA ARG A 134 -25.30 0.07 -0.79
C ARG A 134 -24.74 1.43 -1.22
N ARG A 135 -23.58 1.46 -1.89
CA ARG A 135 -22.99 2.71 -2.40
C ARG A 135 -23.85 3.33 -3.51
N HIS A 136 -24.41 2.51 -4.40
CA HIS A 136 -25.35 2.99 -5.42
C HIS A 136 -26.60 3.62 -4.81
N ALA A 137 -27.15 3.02 -3.75
CA ALA A 137 -28.29 3.58 -3.03
C ALA A 137 -27.93 4.87 -2.27
N GLN A 138 -26.77 4.88 -1.61
CA GLN A 138 -26.25 6.04 -0.89
C GLN A 138 -26.10 7.28 -1.79
N PHE A 139 -25.61 7.09 -3.02
CA PHE A 139 -25.37 8.17 -3.98
C PHE A 139 -26.42 8.24 -5.10
N ALA A 140 -27.61 7.67 -4.90
CA ALA A 140 -28.63 7.56 -5.93
C ALA A 140 -29.02 8.93 -6.55
N ALA A 141 -29.04 10.00 -5.75
CA ALA A 141 -29.38 11.35 -6.20
C ALA A 141 -28.39 11.92 -7.25
N SER A 142 -27.13 11.49 -7.23
CA SER A 142 -26.11 11.93 -8.19
C SER A 142 -25.92 10.97 -9.37
N ARG A 143 -26.63 9.84 -9.38
CA ARG A 143 -26.50 8.78 -10.38
C ARG A 143 -27.08 9.20 -11.73
N TYR A 144 -26.36 8.94 -12.81
CA TYR A 144 -26.90 9.06 -14.17
C TYR A 144 -27.88 7.89 -14.43
N PRO A 145 -29.14 8.17 -14.83
CA PRO A 145 -30.17 7.15 -15.00
C PRO A 145 -29.72 5.96 -15.84
N GLY A 146 -29.97 4.74 -15.36
CA GLY A 146 -29.64 3.50 -16.08
C GLY A 146 -28.15 3.15 -16.17
N THR A 147 -27.26 3.90 -15.52
CA THR A 147 -25.80 3.67 -15.58
C THR A 147 -25.19 3.37 -14.22
N GLU A 148 -23.91 3.02 -14.18
CA GLU A 148 -23.10 2.93 -12.94
C GLU A 148 -22.24 4.19 -12.72
N TRP A 149 -22.55 5.29 -13.42
CA TRP A 149 -21.86 6.57 -13.30
C TRP A 149 -22.64 7.54 -12.42
N PHE A 150 -21.90 8.36 -11.68
CA PHE A 150 -22.41 9.33 -10.73
C PHE A 150 -21.73 10.68 -11.00
N ARG A 151 -22.42 11.79 -10.78
CA ARG A 151 -21.79 13.12 -10.75
C ARG A 151 -20.78 13.17 -9.60
N ALA A 152 -19.62 13.78 -9.84
CA ALA A 152 -18.58 13.95 -8.82
C ALA A 152 -18.97 15.03 -7.79
N THR A 153 -19.89 14.72 -6.88
CA THR A 153 -20.35 15.66 -5.84
C THR A 153 -19.38 15.71 -4.65
N PRO A 154 -19.38 16.80 -3.85
CA PRO A 154 -18.56 16.89 -2.65
C PRO A 154 -18.75 15.73 -1.67
N GLU A 155 -19.98 15.21 -1.55
CA GLU A 155 -20.32 14.09 -0.67
C GLU A 155 -19.66 12.79 -1.16
N LEU A 156 -19.75 12.50 -2.47
CA LEU A 156 -19.15 11.31 -3.07
C LEU A 156 -17.62 11.38 -2.97
N LEU A 157 -17.02 12.52 -3.31
CA LEU A 157 -15.57 12.70 -3.22
C LEU A 157 -15.09 12.70 -1.75
N GLY A 158 -15.91 13.18 -0.82
CA GLY A 158 -15.68 13.07 0.62
C GLY A 158 -15.63 11.62 1.08
N HIS A 159 -16.60 10.80 0.67
CA HIS A 159 -16.61 9.36 0.95
C HIS A 159 -15.37 8.67 0.38
N VAL A 160 -15.02 8.94 -0.88
CA VAL A 160 -13.84 8.36 -1.52
C VAL A 160 -12.56 8.71 -0.77
N ARG A 161 -12.40 9.95 -0.28
CA ARG A 161 -11.25 10.34 0.56
C ARG A 161 -11.20 9.57 1.87
N ILE A 162 -12.34 9.26 2.48
CA ILE A 162 -12.40 8.43 3.70
C ILE A 162 -11.96 7.00 3.38
N VAL A 163 -12.46 6.42 2.29
CA VAL A 163 -12.06 5.07 1.84
C VAL A 163 -10.57 5.00 1.52
N ALA A 164 -10.01 6.05 0.90
CA ALA A 164 -8.61 6.14 0.53
C ALA A 164 -7.70 6.67 1.68
N ALA A 165 -8.23 6.88 2.89
CA ALA A 165 -7.46 7.47 3.97
C ALA A 165 -6.25 6.59 4.33
N GLY A 166 -5.05 7.18 4.31
CA GLY A 166 -3.79 6.47 4.58
C GLY A 166 -3.30 5.58 3.44
N VAL A 167 -3.96 5.60 2.28
CA VAL A 167 -3.61 4.79 1.10
C VAL A 167 -3.04 5.70 0.03
N SER A 168 -1.76 5.52 -0.31
CA SER A 168 -1.10 6.28 -1.37
C SER A 168 -1.46 5.77 -2.76
N ASP A 169 -1.55 4.45 -2.93
CA ASP A 169 -1.89 3.79 -4.19
C ASP A 169 -2.89 2.64 -3.94
N PRO A 170 -4.09 2.67 -4.55
CA PRO A 170 -5.07 1.60 -4.43
C PRO A 170 -4.52 0.23 -4.88
N TRP A 171 -3.62 0.18 -5.86
CA TRP A 171 -3.05 -1.10 -6.30
C TRP A 171 -2.13 -1.73 -5.27
N SER A 172 -1.35 -0.92 -4.57
CA SER A 172 -0.51 -1.35 -3.45
C SER A 172 -1.37 -1.91 -2.31
N LEU A 173 -2.50 -1.26 -1.99
CA LEU A 173 -3.46 -1.78 -1.01
C LEU A 173 -4.07 -3.12 -1.44
N HIS A 174 -4.50 -3.22 -2.70
CA HIS A 174 -5.01 -4.48 -3.24
C HIS A 174 -3.96 -5.60 -3.19
N ALA A 175 -2.68 -5.30 -3.45
CA ALA A 175 -1.60 -6.26 -3.36
C ALA A 175 -1.38 -6.76 -1.92
N ARG A 176 -1.47 -5.90 -0.91
CA ARG A 176 -1.45 -6.29 0.52
C ARG A 176 -2.60 -7.22 0.85
N TRP A 177 -3.81 -6.87 0.42
CA TRP A 177 -4.98 -7.71 0.65
C TRP A 177 -4.88 -9.08 -0.01
N LEU A 178 -4.28 -9.16 -1.19
CA LEU A 178 -4.02 -10.42 -1.87
C LEU A 178 -2.98 -11.26 -1.11
N SER A 179 -1.91 -10.64 -0.64
CA SER A 179 -0.87 -11.26 0.20
C SER A 179 -1.45 -11.84 1.49
N GLU A 180 -2.26 -11.06 2.23
CA GLU A 180 -3.00 -11.53 3.41
C GLU A 180 -3.88 -12.74 3.10
N ALA A 181 -4.62 -12.71 1.99
CA ALA A 181 -5.51 -13.79 1.60
C ALA A 181 -4.78 -15.07 1.17
N LEU A 182 -3.55 -14.94 0.63
CA LEU A 182 -2.67 -16.07 0.36
C LEU A 182 -2.12 -16.66 1.66
N ALA A 183 -1.68 -15.80 2.59
CA ALA A 183 -1.10 -16.23 3.86
C ALA A 183 -2.08 -17.03 4.74
N LEU A 184 -3.38 -16.73 4.66
CA LEU A 184 -4.43 -17.48 5.38
C LEU A 184 -4.69 -18.89 4.84
N ARG A 185 -4.04 -19.28 3.74
CA ARG A 185 -4.28 -20.56 3.06
C ARG A 185 -3.12 -21.55 3.18
N GLY A 186 -1.94 -21.08 3.60
CA GLY A 186 -0.75 -21.88 3.86
C GLY A 186 -0.63 -22.29 5.32
#